data_AF-A0A2M8BS78-F1
#
_entry.id   AF-A0A2M8BS78-F1
#
_cell.length_a   1.000
_cell.length_b   1.000
_cell.length_c   1.000
_cell.angle_alpha   90.00
_cell.angle_beta   90.00
_cell.angle_gamma   90.00
#
_symmetry.space_group_name_H-M   'P 1'
#
loop_
_entity.id
_entity.type
_entity.pdbx_description
1 polymer ?
#
loop_
_entity_poly.entity_id
_entity_poly.type
_entity_poly.pdbx_seq_one_letter_code
_entity_poly.pdbx_strand_id
1 'polypeptide(L)'
;MGSLAYPNASELLITADGGGSNGSRPRMWKKALQDFAEETGLRISVSHFPPGTSKWNKIEHRLYCHITQNWRGRPLISHEVIVNLIANTTTTNGLKVHAELDENEYAKGRTVPDKEFSELRIKRATFHGEWNYSLHPPCDHVIS
;
A
#
# COMPACT_ATOMS: atom_id res chain seq x y z
N MET A 1 6.82 -13.34 7.33
CA MET A 1 6.13 -12.04 7.51
C MET A 1 4.63 -12.25 7.41
N GLY A 2 3.82 -11.26 7.75
CA GLY A 2 2.36 -11.36 7.65
C GLY A 2 1.76 -12.30 8.70
N SER A 3 0.84 -13.16 8.29
CA SER A 3 0.11 -14.10 9.17
C SER A 3 1.02 -15.00 10.02
N LEU A 4 2.16 -15.45 9.49
CA LEU A 4 3.13 -16.23 10.27
C LEU A 4 3.71 -15.46 11.47
N ALA A 5 3.85 -14.14 11.36
CA ALA A 5 4.36 -13.29 12.44
C ALA A 5 3.23 -12.73 13.31
N TYR A 6 2.02 -12.58 12.75
CA TYR A 6 0.85 -12.00 13.39
C TYR A 6 -0.40 -12.86 13.14
N PRO A 7 -0.46 -14.10 13.67
CA PRO A 7 -1.52 -15.04 13.34
C PRO A 7 -2.90 -14.61 13.85
N ASN A 8 -2.92 -13.80 14.91
CA ASN A 8 -4.15 -13.31 15.56
C ASN A 8 -4.49 -11.86 15.17
N ALA A 9 -3.85 -11.31 14.13
CA ALA A 9 -4.18 -9.96 13.68
C ALA A 9 -5.59 -9.94 13.08
N SER A 10 -6.41 -9.00 13.54
CA SER A 10 -7.75 -8.74 13.01
C SER A 10 -7.82 -7.41 12.23
N GLU A 11 -6.72 -6.67 12.21
CA GLU A 11 -6.63 -5.34 11.60
C GLU A 11 -5.26 -5.09 10.99
N LEU A 12 -5.24 -4.49 9.80
CA LEU A 12 -4.06 -3.97 9.13
C LEU A 12 -4.13 -2.44 9.06
N LEU A 13 -3.14 -1.76 9.65
CA LEU A 13 -2.95 -0.32 9.50
C LEU A 13 -2.06 -0.02 8.30
N ILE A 14 -2.57 0.77 7.37
CA ILE A 14 -1.86 1.31 6.23
C ILE A 14 -1.64 2.81 6.46
N THR A 15 -0.37 3.22 6.54
CA THR A 15 0.01 4.64 6.45
C THR A 15 0.32 4.97 5.00
N ALA A 16 -0.51 5.80 4.36
CA ALA A 16 -0.43 6.08 2.94
C ALA A 16 -0.12 7.56 2.67
N ASP A 17 0.60 7.81 1.58
CA ASP A 17 0.70 9.16 1.03
C ASP A 17 -0.64 9.57 0.40
N GLY A 18 -0.94 10.87 0.39
CA GLY A 18 -2.21 11.39 -0.13
C GLY A 18 -2.30 11.57 -1.65
N GLY A 19 -1.26 11.19 -2.41
CA GLY A 19 -1.14 11.45 -3.85
C GLY A 19 -1.53 10.27 -4.75
N GLY A 20 -1.68 10.52 -6.06
CA GLY A 20 -1.80 9.46 -7.06
C GLY A 20 -2.93 8.45 -6.81
N SER A 21 -2.63 7.17 -7.00
CA SER A 21 -3.59 6.06 -6.93
C SER A 21 -3.97 5.63 -5.51
N ASN A 22 -3.14 5.90 -4.49
CA ASN A 22 -3.39 5.54 -3.09
C ASN A 22 -3.91 6.72 -2.25
N GLY A 23 -4.24 7.84 -2.88
CA GLY A 23 -4.79 9.01 -2.21
C GLY A 23 -6.15 8.75 -1.54
N SER A 24 -6.59 9.71 -0.73
CA SER A 24 -7.86 9.59 0.01
C SER A 24 -9.11 9.78 -0.85
N ARG A 25 -8.99 10.30 -2.07
CA ARG A 25 -10.14 10.59 -2.97
C ARG A 25 -10.49 9.43 -3.92
N PRO A 26 -9.54 8.76 -4.61
CA PRO A 26 -9.84 7.70 -5.56
C PRO A 26 -10.78 6.62 -5.01
N ARG A 27 -11.86 6.34 -5.75
CA ARG A 27 -12.81 5.29 -5.40
C ARG A 27 -12.22 3.90 -5.62
N MET A 28 -11.45 3.73 -6.68
CA MET A 28 -10.80 2.46 -7.01
C MET A 28 -9.87 1.99 -5.89
N TRP A 29 -9.14 2.90 -5.25
CA TRP A 29 -8.32 2.57 -4.07
C TRP A 29 -9.15 1.94 -2.96
N LYS A 30 -10.27 2.58 -2.59
CA LYS A 30 -11.16 2.09 -1.54
C LYS A 30 -11.83 0.77 -1.92
N LYS A 31 -12.23 0.59 -3.18
CA LYS A 31 -12.79 -0.68 -3.67
C LYS A 31 -11.77 -1.81 -3.60
N ALA A 32 -10.53 -1.59 -4.08
CA ALA A 32 -9.48 -2.61 -4.00
C ALA A 32 -9.14 -2.97 -2.54
N LEU A 33 -9.12 -1.98 -1.64
CA LEU A 33 -8.94 -2.24 -0.21
C LEU A 33 -10.14 -2.96 0.44
N GLN A 34 -11.38 -2.72 -0.03
CA GLN A 34 -12.54 -3.47 0.42
C GLN A 34 -12.43 -4.93 -0.01
N ASP A 35 -12.03 -5.18 -1.26
CA ASP A 35 -11.84 -6.54 -1.79
C ASP A 35 -10.77 -7.27 -1.00
N PHE A 36 -9.68 -6.59 -0.70
CA PHE A 36 -8.63 -7.12 0.15
C PHE A 36 -9.11 -7.39 1.59
N ALA A 37 -9.93 -6.51 2.16
CA ALA A 37 -10.55 -6.74 3.47
C ALA A 37 -11.46 -7.97 3.46
N GLU A 38 -12.24 -8.15 2.39
CA GLU A 38 -13.13 -9.30 2.20
C GLU A 38 -12.36 -10.61 2.03
N GLU A 39 -11.30 -10.60 1.24
CA GLU A 39 -10.44 -11.76 1.01
C GLU A 39 -9.69 -12.19 2.27
N THR A 40 -9.15 -11.23 3.03
CA THR A 40 -8.30 -11.54 4.19
C THR A 40 -9.06 -11.67 5.51
N GLY A 41 -10.31 -11.20 5.56
CA GLY A 41 -11.06 -11.04 6.82
C GLY A 41 -10.47 -9.98 7.76
N LEU A 42 -9.48 -9.18 7.31
CA LEU A 42 -8.87 -8.13 8.12
C LEU A 42 -9.66 -6.84 7.98
N ARG A 43 -9.82 -6.12 9.09
CA ARG A 43 -10.15 -4.70 9.01
C ARG A 43 -8.97 -3.94 8.42
N ILE A 44 -9.21 -3.11 7.41
CA ILE A 44 -8.17 -2.28 6.82
C ILE A 44 -8.36 -0.84 7.29
N SER A 45 -7.42 -0.32 8.08
CA SER A 45 -7.42 1.07 8.54
C SER A 45 -6.41 1.86 7.75
N VAL A 46 -6.84 2.96 7.13
CA VAL A 46 -5.99 3.83 6.34
C VAL A 46 -5.83 5.17 7.04
N SER A 47 -4.58 5.55 7.27
CA SER A 47 -4.18 6.85 7.79
C SER A 47 -3.31 7.55 6.76
N HIS A 48 -3.80 8.66 6.22
CA HIS A 48 -3.07 9.43 5.23
C HIS A 48 -2.17 10.46 5.90
N PHE A 49 -0.95 10.60 5.37
CA PHE A 49 -0.10 11.74 5.68
C PHE A 49 -0.72 13.05 5.16
N PRO A 50 -0.61 14.17 5.88
CA PRO A 50 -1.04 15.48 5.37
C PRO A 50 -0.43 15.82 4.00
N PRO A 51 -1.10 16.61 3.16
CA PRO A 51 -0.54 17.05 1.88
C PRO A 51 0.86 17.68 2.04
N GLY A 52 1.79 17.32 1.16
CA GLY A 52 3.18 17.81 1.21
C GLY A 52 4.08 17.16 2.27
N THR A 53 3.63 16.09 2.93
CA THR A 53 4.39 15.43 4.01
C THR A 53 4.86 14.00 3.67
N SER A 54 4.99 13.64 2.39
CA SER A 54 5.47 12.30 1.99
C SER A 54 6.87 11.97 2.55
N LYS A 55 7.69 12.99 2.80
CA LYS A 55 8.99 12.83 3.49
C LYS A 55 8.89 12.29 4.92
N TRP A 56 7.71 12.22 5.52
CA TRP A 56 7.51 11.60 6.83
C TRP A 56 7.16 10.11 6.73
N ASN A 57 6.91 9.60 5.52
CA ASN A 57 6.74 8.18 5.27
C ASN A 57 8.07 7.45 5.56
N LYS A 58 8.01 6.41 6.40
CA LYS A 58 9.20 5.67 6.83
C LYS A 58 9.93 5.02 5.66
N ILE A 59 9.24 4.66 4.58
CA ILE A 59 9.84 4.01 3.41
C ILE A 59 10.88 4.91 2.72
N GLU A 60 10.65 6.23 2.71
CA GLU A 60 11.58 7.21 2.16
C GLU A 60 12.96 7.13 2.83
N HIS A 61 12.97 6.92 4.16
CA HIS A 61 14.17 6.90 4.98
C HIS A 61 14.75 5.51 5.23
N ARG A 62 13.94 4.46 5.12
CA ARG A 62 14.37 3.07 5.38
C ARG A 62 14.75 2.31 4.12
N LEU A 63 14.28 2.73 2.95
CA LEU A 63 14.46 1.98 1.70
C LEU A 63 14.89 2.89 0.55
N TYR A 64 14.08 3.89 0.20
CA TYR A 64 14.29 4.67 -1.03
C TYR A 64 15.59 5.47 -1.05
N CYS A 65 16.01 6.02 0.10
CA CYS A 65 17.28 6.71 0.22
C CYS A 65 18.48 5.80 -0.14
N HIS A 66 18.43 4.52 0.27
CA HIS A 66 19.48 3.55 0.00
C HIS A 66 19.46 3.05 -1.45
N ILE A 67 18.27 2.84 -2.03
CA ILE A 67 18.13 2.52 -3.46
C ILE A 67 18.75 3.64 -4.30
N THR A 68 18.41 4.89 -4.00
CA THR A 68 18.95 6.07 -4.71
C THR A 68 20.48 6.13 -4.62
N GLN A 69 21.04 5.83 -3.45
CA GLN A 69 22.50 5.75 -3.27
C GLN A 69 23.12 4.62 -4.10
N ASN A 70 22.49 3.44 -4.13
CA ASN A 70 22.98 2.29 -4.90
C ASN A 70 22.95 2.55 -6.41
N TRP A 71 21.97 3.33 -6.89
CA TRP A 71 21.81 3.69 -8.30
C TRP A 71 22.79 4.77 -8.78
N ARG A 72 23.44 5.48 -7.85
CA ARG A 72 24.27 6.66 -8.18
C ARG A 72 25.34 6.31 -9.22
N GLY A 73 25.27 6.99 -10.37
CA GLY A 73 26.22 6.84 -11.46
C GLY A 73 26.05 5.56 -12.30
N ARG A 74 24.93 4.83 -12.15
CA ARG A 74 24.63 3.63 -12.93
C ARG A 74 23.52 3.91 -13.97
N PRO A 75 23.74 3.62 -15.25
CA PRO A 75 22.72 3.86 -16.27
C PRO A 75 21.61 2.80 -16.19
N LEU A 76 20.34 3.25 -16.23
CA LEU A 76 19.15 2.40 -16.14
C LEU A 76 18.68 1.99 -17.54
N ILE A 77 19.37 1.02 -18.14
CA ILE A 77 19.23 0.69 -19.57
C ILE A 77 18.21 -0.43 -19.86
N SER A 78 17.76 -1.17 -18.85
CA SER A 78 16.74 -2.22 -19.00
C SER A 78 15.99 -2.46 -17.70
N HIS A 79 14.81 -3.08 -17.77
CA HIS A 79 14.05 -3.50 -16.59
C HIS A 79 14.86 -4.45 -15.70
N GLU A 80 15.58 -5.40 -16.30
CA GLU A 80 16.45 -6.32 -15.58
C GLU A 80 17.54 -5.58 -14.78
N VAL A 81 18.19 -4.58 -15.38
CA VAL A 81 19.19 -3.75 -14.69
C VAL A 81 18.53 -3.02 -13.52
N ILE A 82 17.34 -2.43 -13.72
CA ILE A 82 16.62 -1.73 -12.66
C ILE A 82 16.28 -2.67 -11.49
N VAL A 83 15.69 -3.83 -11.78
CA VAL A 83 15.32 -4.83 -10.75
C VAL A 83 16.56 -5.29 -9.99
N ASN A 84 17.63 -5.65 -10.70
CA ASN A 84 18.90 -6.06 -10.09
C ASN A 84 19.49 -4.95 -9.20
N LEU A 85 19.42 -3.68 -9.62
CA LEU A 85 19.91 -2.57 -8.81
C LEU A 85 19.06 -2.34 -7.56
N ILE A 86 17.75 -2.53 -7.61
CA ILE A 86 16.90 -2.43 -6.40
C ILE A 86 17.22 -3.58 -5.45
N ALA A 87 17.19 -4.83 -5.94
CA ALA A 87 17.39 -6.04 -5.14
C ALA A 87 18.77 -6.08 -4.45
N ASN A 88 19.81 -5.57 -5.09
CA ASN A 88 21.16 -5.52 -4.52
C ASN A 88 21.39 -4.35 -3.55
N THR A 89 20.34 -3.58 -3.20
CA THR A 89 20.45 -2.52 -2.19
C THR A 89 20.64 -3.14 -0.81
N THR A 90 21.76 -2.84 -0.15
CA THR A 90 22.09 -3.30 1.20
C THR A 90 22.65 -2.19 2.06
N THR A 91 22.63 -2.36 3.38
CA THR A 91 23.24 -1.45 4.35
C THR A 91 24.12 -2.23 5.32
N THR A 92 25.02 -1.54 6.03
CA THR A 92 25.85 -2.15 7.08
C THR A 92 25.02 -2.79 8.19
N ASN A 93 23.78 -2.32 8.40
CA ASN A 93 22.84 -2.84 9.38
C ASN A 93 21.99 -4.01 8.84
N GLY A 94 22.30 -4.53 7.65
CA GLY A 94 21.69 -5.75 7.11
C GLY A 94 20.36 -5.58 6.39
N LEU A 95 20.07 -4.41 5.81
CA LEU A 95 18.90 -4.24 4.93
C LEU A 95 18.97 -5.27 3.78
N LYS A 96 17.90 -6.04 3.59
CA LYS A 96 17.70 -6.91 2.43
C LYS A 96 16.49 -6.42 1.65
N VAL A 97 16.64 -6.27 0.34
CA VAL A 97 15.58 -5.82 -0.56
C VAL A 97 15.25 -6.94 -1.52
N HIS A 98 13.96 -7.24 -1.66
CA HIS A 98 13.45 -8.09 -2.72
C HIS A 98 12.76 -7.20 -3.74
N ALA A 99 13.07 -7.41 -5.02
CA ALA A 99 12.47 -6.70 -6.12
C ALA A 99 12.24 -7.68 -7.26
N GLU A 100 11.09 -7.54 -7.91
CA GLU A 100 10.67 -8.34 -9.04
C GLU A 100 9.94 -7.45 -10.05
N LEU A 101 9.88 -7.91 -11.29
CA LEU A 101 9.12 -7.23 -12.33
C LEU A 101 7.67 -7.71 -12.25
N ASP A 102 6.74 -6.78 -12.08
CA ASP A 102 5.32 -7.06 -12.23
C ASP A 102 4.93 -6.98 -13.71
N GLU A 103 4.70 -8.14 -14.33
CA GLU A 103 4.29 -8.28 -15.73
C GLU A 103 2.76 -8.32 -15.90
N ASN A 104 1.99 -8.11 -14.82
CA ASN A 104 0.54 -8.13 -14.91
C ASN A 104 0.01 -6.94 -15.72
N GLU A 105 -1.03 -7.20 -16.51
CA GLU A 105 -1.73 -6.17 -17.26
C GLU A 105 -2.87 -5.57 -16.45
N TYR A 106 -2.78 -4.27 -16.18
CA TYR A 106 -3.82 -3.52 -15.47
C TYR A 106 -4.63 -2.67 -16.44
N ALA A 107 -5.91 -3.01 -16.60
CA ALA A 107 -6.79 -2.23 -17.46
C ALA A 107 -6.96 -0.79 -16.94
N LYS A 108 -6.73 0.17 -17.82
CA LYS A 108 -6.80 1.61 -17.53
C LYS A 108 -8.25 2.10 -17.60
N GLY A 109 -8.52 3.26 -16.99
CA GLY A 109 -9.83 3.92 -17.07
C GLY A 109 -10.96 3.24 -16.30
N ARG A 110 -10.64 2.29 -15.41
CA ARG A 110 -11.62 1.67 -14.52
C ARG A 110 -12.27 2.73 -13.63
N THR A 111 -13.60 2.76 -13.65
CA THR A 111 -14.41 3.65 -12.84
C THR A 111 -15.28 2.82 -11.92
N VAL A 112 -15.34 3.18 -10.64
CA VAL A 112 -16.23 2.54 -9.65
C VAL A 112 -17.57 3.28 -9.68
N PRO A 113 -18.67 2.63 -10.13
CA PRO A 113 -20.00 3.24 -10.15
C PRO A 113 -20.49 3.62 -8.75
N ASP A 114 -21.45 4.54 -8.66
CA ASP A 114 -22.00 4.99 -7.38
C ASP A 114 -22.61 3.85 -6.57
N LYS A 115 -23.31 2.91 -7.24
CA LYS A 115 -23.91 1.74 -6.59
C LYS A 115 -22.86 0.91 -5.86
N GLU A 116 -21.83 0.49 -6.58
CA GLU A 116 -20.73 -0.31 -6.04
C GLU A 116 -19.97 0.45 -4.94
N PHE A 117 -19.76 1.76 -5.11
CA PHE A 117 -19.11 2.57 -4.09
C PHE A 117 -19.94 2.71 -2.81
N SER A 118 -21.26 2.74 -2.92
CA SER A 118 -22.17 2.84 -1.76
C SER A 118 -22.25 1.55 -0.95
N GLU A 119 -21.91 0.41 -1.56
CA GLU A 119 -21.89 -0.90 -0.91
C GLU A 119 -20.62 -1.14 -0.07
N LEU A 120 -19.59 -0.29 -0.21
CA LEU A 120 -18.36 -0.39 0.56
C LEU A 120 -18.63 -0.16 2.05
N ARG A 121 -18.07 -1.01 2.92
CA ARG A 121 -18.21 -0.94 4.38
C ARG A 121 -17.21 0.04 4.98
N ILE A 122 -17.25 1.29 4.50
CA ILE A 122 -16.34 2.36 4.91
C ILE A 122 -16.85 3.02 6.19
N LYS A 123 -16.01 3.07 7.21
CA LYS A 123 -16.21 3.90 8.41
C LYS A 123 -15.16 5.00 8.43
N ARG A 124 -15.60 6.26 8.38
CA ARG A 124 -14.69 7.42 8.47
C ARG A 124 -14.17 7.56 9.90
N ALA A 125 -12.90 7.96 10.03
CA ALA A 125 -12.32 8.28 11.32
C ALA A 125 -12.94 9.56 11.91
N THR A 126 -12.90 9.70 13.24
CA THR A 126 -13.33 10.93 13.92
C THR A 126 -12.37 12.10 13.66
N PHE A 127 -11.08 11.80 13.49
CA PHE A 127 -10.05 12.78 13.17
C PHE A 127 -9.67 12.68 11.69
N HIS A 128 -9.86 13.79 10.96
CA HIS A 128 -9.64 13.87 9.51
C HIS A 128 -10.34 12.75 8.72
N GLY A 129 -11.63 12.51 8.98
CA GLY A 129 -12.43 11.45 8.32
C GLY A 129 -12.63 11.65 6.81
N GLU A 130 -12.35 12.85 6.30
CA GLU A 130 -12.23 13.16 4.88
C GLU A 130 -11.01 12.48 4.22
N TRP A 131 -10.00 12.11 5.02
CA TRP A 131 -8.80 11.40 4.59
C TRP A 131 -8.73 9.98 5.13
N ASN A 132 -9.00 9.83 6.42
CA ASN A 132 -8.77 8.62 7.19
C ASN A 132 -10.05 7.80 7.35
N TYR A 133 -9.94 6.51 7.15
CA TYR A 133 -11.10 5.60 7.19
C TYR A 133 -10.67 4.16 7.46
N SER A 134 -11.62 3.36 7.91
CA SER A 134 -11.50 1.91 7.95
C SER A 134 -12.48 1.25 6.99
N LEU A 135 -12.06 0.14 6.40
CA LEU A 135 -12.86 -0.77 5.59
C LEU A 135 -13.04 -2.06 6.37
N HIS A 136 -14.29 -2.48 6.51
CA HIS A 136 -14.64 -3.62 7.32
C HIS A 136 -14.89 -4.86 6.45
N PRO A 137 -14.38 -6.03 6.85
CA PRO A 137 -14.75 -7.30 6.23
C PRO A 137 -16.24 -7.59 6.51
N PRO A 138 -16.84 -8.57 5.81
CA PRO A 138 -18.17 -9.07 6.13
C PRO A 138 -18.18 -9.64 7.55
N CYS A 139 -19.29 -9.48 8.29
CA CYS A 139 -19.41 -9.94 9.68
C CYS A 139 -19.26 -11.47 9.86
N ASP A 140 -19.33 -12.25 8.78
CA ASP A 140 -19.41 -13.72 8.84
C ASP A 140 -18.07 -14.45 8.58
N HIS A 141 -16.95 -13.72 8.46
CA HIS A 141 -15.65 -14.36 8.27
C HIS A 141 -15.04 -14.80 9.60
N VAL A 142 -15.57 -15.90 10.16
CA VAL A 142 -14.87 -16.69 11.17
C VAL A 142 -13.74 -17.42 10.44
N ILE A 143 -12.52 -16.92 10.61
CA ILE A 143 -11.30 -17.60 10.15
C ILE A 143 -11.30 -18.98 10.83
N SER A 144 -11.48 -20.04 10.03
CA SER A 144 -11.37 -21.44 10.45
C SER A 144 -9.94 -21.92 10.28
#